data_AF-A0A6L8TB89-F1
#
_entry.id   AF-A0A6L8TB89-F1
#
_cell.length_a   1.000
_cell.length_b   1.000
_cell.length_c   1.000
_cell.angle_alpha   90.00
_cell.angle_beta   90.00
_cell.angle_gamma   90.00
#
_symmetry.space_group_name_H-M   'P 1'
#
loop_
_entity.id
_entity.type
_entity.pdbx_description
1 polymer ?
#
loop_
_entity_poly.entity_id
_entity_poly.type
_entity_poly.pdbx_seq_one_letter_code
_entity_poly.pdbx_strand_id
1 'polypeptide(L)'
;MTDRTGRKRSIRKFKRRKRFGGSILKHAPSGFLSTIKRKVTATCGIVIDVSASKLKASQYDHASDSYEKVSLSDREKMIDGHIVQRDCYSSFIIFHATDENKPDREGCLKGFKKFLICQDELIKEMIHDNFSNPNFGTKLINTKKQQLQEESAAA
;
A
#
# COMPACT_ATOMS: atom_id res chain seq x y z
N MET A 1 -10.35 13.30 -41.04
CA MET A 1 -8.94 12.98 -41.32
C MET A 1 -8.90 12.25 -42.64
N THR A 2 -8.05 12.70 -43.54
CA THR A 2 -7.91 12.16 -44.91
C THR A 2 -6.66 11.28 -44.91
N ASP A 3 -6.74 10.11 -45.53
CA ASP A 3 -5.54 9.28 -45.72
C ASP A 3 -4.60 9.91 -46.75
N ARG A 4 -3.36 9.40 -46.83
CA ARG A 4 -2.35 9.81 -47.81
C ARG A 4 -2.80 9.63 -49.28
N THR A 5 -3.86 8.87 -49.52
CA THR A 5 -4.51 8.63 -50.82
C THR A 5 -5.78 9.46 -51.05
N GLY A 6 -6.03 10.49 -50.24
CA GLY A 6 -7.15 11.44 -50.45
C GLY A 6 -8.54 10.93 -50.03
N ARG A 7 -8.64 9.68 -49.54
CA ARG A 7 -9.92 9.11 -49.09
C ARG A 7 -10.34 9.70 -47.74
N LYS A 8 -11.52 10.32 -47.67
CA LYS A 8 -12.12 10.81 -46.41
C LYS A 8 -12.53 9.60 -45.54
N ARG A 9 -11.81 9.32 -44.46
CA ARG A 9 -12.24 8.33 -43.45
C ARG A 9 -13.13 9.02 -42.43
N SER A 10 -14.39 8.57 -42.30
CA SER A 10 -15.25 8.89 -41.16
C SER A 10 -14.87 7.99 -39.98
N ILE A 11 -13.88 8.42 -39.20
CA ILE A 11 -13.52 7.72 -37.95
C ILE A 11 -14.64 7.99 -36.94
N ARG A 12 -15.62 7.07 -36.85
CA ARG A 12 -16.67 7.14 -35.82
C ARG A 12 -16.02 7.12 -34.43
N LYS A 13 -16.48 7.99 -33.52
CA LYS A 13 -15.94 8.19 -32.16
C LYS A 13 -15.69 6.89 -31.38
N PHE A 14 -16.53 5.87 -31.58
CA PHE A 14 -16.41 4.57 -30.90
C PHE A 14 -15.21 3.72 -31.33
N LYS A 15 -14.64 3.92 -32.53
CA LYS A 15 -13.44 3.18 -33.00
C LYS A 15 -12.13 3.76 -32.49
N ARG A 16 -12.15 4.88 -31.74
CA ARG A 16 -10.97 5.37 -31.01
C ARG A 16 -10.79 4.57 -29.72
N ARG A 17 -10.26 3.34 -29.81
CA ARG A 17 -9.76 2.57 -28.63
C ARG A 17 -8.53 3.22 -27.94
N LYS A 18 -8.18 4.46 -28.27
CA LYS A 18 -6.94 5.13 -27.84
C LYS A 18 -7.03 5.87 -26.51
N ARG A 19 -8.20 6.37 -26.09
CA ARG A 19 -8.26 7.31 -24.95
C ARG A 19 -8.09 6.66 -23.58
N PHE A 20 -8.46 5.39 -23.42
CA PHE A 20 -8.44 4.71 -22.11
C PHE A 20 -7.82 3.31 -22.12
N GLY A 21 -7.39 2.76 -23.27
CA GLY A 21 -6.88 1.38 -23.32
C GLY A 21 -5.68 1.13 -22.41
N GLY A 22 -4.73 2.07 -22.35
CA GLY A 22 -3.57 1.98 -21.46
C GLY A 22 -3.89 2.25 -19.98
N SER A 23 -4.85 3.12 -19.68
CA SER A 23 -5.25 3.43 -18.30
C SER A 23 -6.16 2.37 -17.71
N ILE A 24 -7.01 1.74 -18.51
CA ILE A 24 -7.87 0.60 -18.10
C ILE A 24 -7.00 -0.58 -17.67
N LEU A 25 -5.90 -0.87 -18.39
CA LEU A 25 -4.96 -1.93 -17.99
C LEU A 25 -4.17 -1.58 -16.72
N LYS A 26 -3.84 -0.30 -16.51
CA LYS A 26 -3.08 0.17 -15.33
C LYS A 26 -3.95 0.40 -14.08
N HIS A 27 -5.23 0.65 -14.25
CA HIS A 27 -6.16 1.03 -13.19
C HIS A 27 -7.45 0.19 -13.27
N ALA A 28 -7.30 -1.13 -13.14
CA ALA A 28 -8.42 -2.07 -13.05
C ALA A 28 -8.54 -2.64 -11.62
N PRO A 29 -8.88 -1.83 -10.60
CA PRO A 29 -9.00 -2.31 -9.21
C PRO A 29 -10.01 -3.46 -9.10
N SER A 30 -11.15 -3.37 -9.77
CA SER A 30 -12.15 -4.45 -9.78
C SER A 30 -11.64 -5.73 -10.44
N GLY A 31 -10.81 -5.61 -11.48
CA GLY A 31 -10.19 -6.75 -12.16
C GLY A 31 -9.09 -7.42 -11.32
N PHE A 32 -8.36 -6.62 -10.55
CA PHE A 32 -7.40 -7.09 -9.57
C PHE A 32 -8.11 -7.87 -8.45
N LEU A 33 -9.18 -7.29 -7.87
CA LEU A 33 -9.98 -7.95 -6.84
C LEU A 33 -10.60 -9.26 -7.33
N SER A 34 -11.17 -9.29 -8.53
CA SER A 34 -11.74 -10.52 -9.08
C SER A 34 -10.68 -11.58 -9.34
N THR A 35 -9.47 -11.18 -9.74
CA THR A 35 -8.33 -12.08 -9.93
C THR A 35 -7.85 -12.65 -8.59
N ILE A 36 -7.74 -11.82 -7.55
CA ILE A 36 -7.41 -12.29 -6.19
C ILE A 36 -8.45 -13.28 -5.71
N LYS A 37 -9.74 -12.91 -5.73
CA LYS A 37 -10.83 -13.79 -5.28
C LYS A 37 -10.76 -15.14 -5.98
N ARG A 38 -10.66 -15.16 -7.31
CA ARG A 38 -10.54 -16.39 -8.09
C ARG A 38 -9.33 -17.25 -7.70
N LYS A 39 -8.15 -16.66 -7.55
CA LYS A 39 -6.92 -17.40 -7.22
C LYS A 39 -6.93 -17.95 -5.79
N VAL A 40 -7.41 -17.15 -4.84
CA VAL A 40 -7.51 -17.56 -3.43
C VAL A 40 -8.52 -18.70 -3.28
N THR A 41 -9.70 -18.59 -3.89
CA THR A 41 -10.72 -19.67 -3.86
C THR A 41 -10.23 -20.95 -4.51
N ALA A 42 -9.42 -20.86 -5.57
CA ALA A 42 -8.83 -22.03 -6.22
C ALA A 42 -7.82 -22.79 -5.33
N THR A 43 -7.29 -22.13 -4.31
CA THR A 43 -6.36 -22.71 -3.32
C THR A 43 -7.08 -23.02 -1.99
N CYS A 44 -8.42 -23.12 -2.00
CA CYS A 44 -9.26 -23.30 -0.80
C CYS A 44 -9.11 -22.20 0.26
N GLY A 45 -8.58 -21.02 -0.10
CA GLY A 45 -8.48 -19.87 0.78
C GLY A 45 -9.77 -19.04 0.80
N ILE A 46 -9.82 -18.10 1.74
CA ILE A 46 -10.96 -17.18 1.94
C ILE A 46 -10.48 -15.75 1.71
N VAL A 47 -11.31 -14.93 1.06
CA VAL A 47 -11.10 -13.49 0.93
C VAL A 47 -12.15 -12.79 1.78
N ILE A 48 -11.69 -11.97 2.74
CA ILE A 48 -12.53 -11.17 3.60
C ILE A 48 -12.45 -9.72 3.11
N ASP A 49 -13.60 -9.13 2.78
CA ASP A 49 -13.69 -7.74 2.34
C ASP A 49 -13.82 -6.83 3.57
N VAL A 50 -12.93 -5.85 3.68
CA VAL A 50 -12.92 -4.86 4.76
C VAL A 50 -13.35 -3.49 4.23
N SER A 51 -14.26 -2.83 4.94
CA SER A 51 -14.77 -1.51 4.59
C SER A 51 -13.76 -0.41 4.90
N ALA A 52 -13.20 0.17 3.84
CA ALA A 52 -12.24 1.27 3.94
C ALA A 52 -12.82 2.53 4.64
N SER A 53 -14.12 2.80 4.46
CA SER A 53 -14.78 3.98 5.05
C SER A 53 -15.11 3.82 6.53
N LYS A 54 -15.35 2.59 6.99
CA LYS A 54 -15.59 2.29 8.40
C LYS A 54 -14.27 2.17 9.16
N LEU A 55 -13.35 1.35 8.66
CA LEU A 55 -12.09 1.07 9.35
C LEU A 55 -11.12 2.25 9.32
N LYS A 56 -11.06 3.02 8.21
CA LYS A 56 -10.14 4.16 8.02
C LYS A 56 -8.71 3.85 8.48
N ALA A 57 -8.18 2.70 8.09
CA ALA A 57 -6.90 2.16 8.58
C ALA A 57 -5.71 3.13 8.43
N SER A 58 -5.66 3.92 7.35
CA SER A 58 -4.61 4.90 7.12
C SER A 58 -4.66 6.10 8.07
N GLN A 59 -5.73 6.26 8.85
CA GLN A 59 -5.93 7.35 9.81
C GLN A 59 -5.84 6.88 11.25
N TYR A 60 -6.09 5.59 11.52
CA TYR A 60 -6.11 5.07 12.88
C TYR A 60 -4.70 4.98 13.48
N ASP A 61 -4.58 5.26 14.78
CA ASP A 61 -3.43 5.01 15.64
C ASP A 61 -3.86 4.15 16.84
N HIS A 62 -3.24 2.97 16.98
CA HIS A 62 -3.59 2.02 18.04
C HIS A 62 -3.04 2.43 19.42
N ALA A 63 -1.98 3.24 19.46
CA ALA A 63 -1.37 3.70 20.71
C ALA A 63 -2.30 4.71 21.41
N SER A 64 -2.68 5.76 20.67
CA SER A 64 -3.61 6.82 21.15
C SER A 64 -5.09 6.45 21.05
N ASP A 65 -5.43 5.34 20.39
CA ASP A 65 -6.80 4.91 20.07
C ASP A 65 -7.62 5.98 19.35
N SER A 66 -6.98 6.68 18.41
CA SER A 66 -7.57 7.85 17.76
C SER A 66 -7.44 7.78 16.24
N TYR A 67 -8.22 8.63 15.56
CA TYR A 67 -8.18 8.76 14.10
C TYR A 67 -7.63 10.12 13.72
N GLU A 68 -6.44 10.12 13.14
CA GLU A 68 -5.75 11.33 12.70
C GLU A 68 -5.65 11.36 11.18
N LYS A 69 -6.07 12.47 10.58
CA LYS A 69 -5.92 12.68 9.13
C LYS A 69 -4.50 13.11 8.83
N VAL A 70 -3.84 12.32 7.99
CA VAL A 70 -2.47 12.59 7.51
C VAL A 70 -2.50 12.92 6.02
N SER A 71 -1.59 13.79 5.56
CA SER A 71 -1.46 14.08 4.14
C SER A 71 -1.04 12.85 3.33
N LEU A 72 -1.48 12.76 2.08
CA LEU A 72 -1.09 11.68 1.18
C LEU A 72 0.42 11.70 0.86
N SER A 73 1.07 12.86 0.96
CA SER A 73 2.52 13.03 0.79
C SER A 73 3.33 12.35 1.87
N ASP A 74 2.75 12.17 3.06
CA ASP A 74 3.47 11.66 4.22
C ASP A 74 3.40 10.13 4.17
N ARG A 75 4.54 9.51 3.88
CA ARG A 75 4.67 8.05 3.71
C ARG A 75 5.10 7.35 4.98
N GLU A 76 5.43 8.13 6.00
CA GLU A 76 5.87 7.68 7.31
C GLU A 76 4.89 8.18 8.38
N LYS A 77 4.76 7.42 9.47
CA LYS A 77 4.00 7.78 10.68
C LYS A 77 4.86 7.58 11.91
N MET A 78 4.63 8.39 12.94
CA MET A 78 5.16 8.15 14.28
C MET A 78 4.09 7.44 15.10
N ILE A 79 4.36 6.22 15.56
CA ILE A 79 3.43 5.42 16.36
C ILE A 79 4.20 4.87 17.56
N ASP A 80 3.75 5.21 18.76
CA ASP A 80 4.38 4.77 20.03
C ASP A 80 5.91 5.01 20.05
N GLY A 81 6.36 6.15 19.53
CA GLY A 81 7.79 6.51 19.44
C GLY A 81 8.57 5.85 18.30
N HIS A 82 7.92 5.04 17.46
CA HIS A 82 8.55 4.38 16.31
C HIS A 82 8.11 4.99 14.98
N ILE A 83 9.08 5.17 14.07
CA ILE A 83 8.77 5.55 12.69
C ILE A 83 8.34 4.29 11.92
N VAL A 84 7.14 4.32 11.38
CA VAL A 84 6.55 3.22 10.61
C VAL A 84 6.19 3.67 9.20
N GLN A 85 6.26 2.77 8.23
CA GLN A 85 5.79 3.04 6.87
C GLN A 85 4.26 3.00 6.88
N ARG A 86 3.63 4.06 6.35
CA ARG A 86 2.18 4.29 6.47
C ARG A 86 1.33 3.18 5.85
N ASP A 87 1.71 2.70 4.67
CA ASP A 87 0.94 1.71 3.91
C ASP A 87 1.10 0.31 4.55
N CYS A 88 2.29 -0.05 5.03
CA CYS A 88 2.57 -1.25 5.85
C CYS A 88 1.82 -1.20 7.19
N TYR A 89 1.80 -0.04 7.84
CA TYR A 89 1.05 0.12 9.07
C TYR A 89 -0.47 0.05 8.82
N SER A 90 -0.95 0.57 7.69
CA SER A 90 -2.36 0.44 7.30
C SER A 90 -2.75 -1.03 7.07
N SER A 91 -1.89 -1.84 6.45
CA SER A 91 -2.14 -3.28 6.28
C SER A 91 -2.12 -4.02 7.62
N PHE A 92 -1.27 -3.62 8.56
CA PHE A 92 -1.29 -4.12 9.94
C PHE A 92 -2.61 -3.84 10.66
N ILE A 93 -3.17 -2.62 10.54
CA ILE A 93 -4.49 -2.31 11.10
C ILE A 93 -5.60 -3.12 10.41
N ILE A 94 -5.52 -3.33 9.09
CA ILE A 94 -6.47 -4.18 8.36
C ILE A 94 -6.38 -5.64 8.82
N PHE A 95 -5.19 -6.14 9.12
CA PHE A 95 -4.99 -7.50 9.62
C PHE A 95 -5.67 -7.74 10.98
N HIS A 96 -5.74 -6.71 11.82
CA HIS A 96 -6.45 -6.71 13.10
C HIS A 96 -7.87 -6.14 13.00
N ALA A 97 -8.48 -6.10 11.82
CA ALA A 97 -9.87 -5.64 11.70
C ALA A 97 -10.86 -6.70 12.22
N THR A 98 -11.83 -6.27 13.02
CA THR A 98 -12.97 -7.10 13.43
C THR A 98 -13.97 -7.27 12.29
N ASP A 99 -14.89 -8.23 12.39
CA ASP A 99 -16.00 -8.41 11.42
C ASP A 99 -16.87 -7.15 11.27
N GLU A 100 -16.97 -6.34 12.32
CA GLU A 100 -17.67 -5.05 12.30
C GLU A 100 -16.92 -3.92 11.56
N ASN A 101 -15.74 -4.21 10.99
CA ASN A 101 -14.82 -3.25 10.37
C ASN A 101 -14.33 -2.16 11.34
N LYS A 102 -14.03 -2.57 12.58
CA LYS A 102 -13.39 -1.76 13.61
C LYS A 102 -11.98 -2.30 13.87
N PRO A 103 -11.04 -1.47 14.31
CA PRO A 103 -9.73 -1.95 14.70
C PRO A 103 -9.82 -2.72 16.03
N ASP A 104 -9.26 -3.93 16.08
CA ASP A 104 -9.00 -4.64 17.35
C ASP A 104 -7.73 -4.05 17.98
N ARG A 105 -7.93 -3.09 18.90
CA ARG A 105 -6.84 -2.41 19.60
C ARG A 105 -5.98 -3.39 20.42
N GLU A 106 -6.60 -4.35 21.10
CA GLU A 106 -5.86 -5.30 21.93
C GLU A 106 -4.97 -6.21 21.08
N GLY A 107 -5.51 -6.68 19.94
CA GLY A 107 -4.74 -7.39 18.93
C GLY A 107 -3.58 -6.55 18.39
N CYS A 108 -3.82 -5.28 18.06
CA CYS A 108 -2.78 -4.37 17.59
C CYS A 108 -1.66 -4.20 18.63
N LEU A 109 -2.00 -3.93 19.90
CA LEU A 109 -0.99 -3.77 20.97
C LEU A 109 -0.12 -5.03 21.12
N LYS A 110 -0.72 -6.22 21.06
CA LYS A 110 0.02 -7.49 21.14
C LYS A 110 0.87 -7.75 19.89
N GLY A 111 0.37 -7.37 18.72
CA GLY A 111 1.01 -7.61 17.43
C GLY A 111 2.10 -6.61 17.04
N PHE A 112 2.10 -5.41 17.65
CA PHE A 112 2.90 -4.29 17.17
C PHE A 112 4.42 -4.56 17.18
N LYS A 113 4.93 -5.22 18.23
CA LYS A 113 6.34 -5.61 18.30
C LYS A 113 6.76 -6.50 17.12
N LYS A 114 5.90 -7.45 16.74
CA LYS A 114 6.16 -8.34 15.60
C LYS A 114 6.12 -7.58 14.28
N PHE A 115 5.17 -6.65 14.14
CA PHE A 115 5.11 -5.76 12.98
C PHE A 115 6.41 -4.96 12.79
N LEU A 116 6.95 -4.38 13.86
CA LEU A 116 8.20 -3.62 13.80
C LEU A 116 9.38 -4.48 13.32
N ILE A 117 9.49 -5.72 13.79
CA ILE A 117 10.52 -6.68 13.34
C ILE A 117 10.39 -6.93 11.83
N CYS A 118 9.19 -7.26 11.35
CA CYS A 118 8.96 -7.52 9.92
C CYS A 118 9.22 -6.27 9.05
N GLN A 119 8.89 -5.08 9.54
CA GLN A 119 9.18 -3.84 8.83
C GLN A 119 10.68 -3.61 8.72
N ASP A 120 11.43 -3.83 9.80
CA ASP A 120 12.88 -3.65 9.79
C ASP A 120 13.58 -4.67 8.88
N GLU A 121 13.12 -5.92 8.86
CA GLU A 121 13.59 -6.94 7.91
C GLU A 121 13.32 -6.52 6.46
N LEU A 122 12.11 -6.08 6.15
CA LEU A 122 11.76 -5.57 4.82
C LEU A 122 12.66 -4.39 4.42
N ILE A 123 12.89 -3.43 5.32
CA ILE A 123 13.75 -2.27 5.02
C ILE A 123 15.18 -2.71 4.76
N LYS A 124 15.71 -3.69 5.51
CA LYS A 124 17.05 -4.24 5.26
C LYS A 124 17.16 -4.87 3.87
N GLU A 125 16.18 -5.65 3.46
CA GLU A 125 16.10 -6.22 2.10
C GLU A 125 16.05 -5.11 1.03
N MET A 126 15.22 -4.09 1.24
CA MET A 126 15.10 -2.96 0.32
C MET A 126 16.40 -2.17 0.19
N ILE A 127 17.16 -1.99 1.29
CA ILE A 127 18.47 -1.34 1.27
C ILE A 127 19.47 -2.19 0.48
N HIS A 128 19.51 -3.50 0.73
CA HIS A 128 20.37 -4.44 0.01
C HIS A 128 20.12 -4.40 -1.50
N ASP A 129 18.85 -4.36 -1.90
CA ASP A 129 18.42 -4.36 -3.30
C ASP A 129 18.54 -2.98 -3.97
N ASN A 130 19.05 -1.97 -3.27
CA ASN A 130 19.09 -0.57 -3.72
C ASN A 130 17.71 -0.06 -4.20
N PHE A 131 16.65 -0.50 -3.54
CA PHE A 131 15.29 -0.14 -3.90
C PHE A 131 15.08 1.37 -3.75
N SER A 132 14.53 1.99 -4.80
CA SER A 132 14.14 3.41 -4.79
C SER A 132 12.78 3.57 -5.44
N ASN A 133 11.77 3.87 -4.61
CA ASN A 133 10.45 4.22 -5.09
C ASN A 133 9.89 5.38 -4.27
N PRO A 134 9.70 6.57 -4.87
CA PRO A 134 9.18 7.72 -4.14
C PRO A 134 7.76 7.51 -3.60
N ASN A 135 6.98 6.57 -4.16
CA ASN A 135 5.64 6.25 -3.66
C ASN A 135 5.65 5.43 -2.37
N PHE A 136 6.73 4.69 -2.08
CA PHE A 136 6.87 3.95 -0.83
C PHE A 136 7.32 4.84 0.33
N GLY A 137 7.94 5.98 0.03
CA GLY A 137 8.65 6.81 0.99
C GLY A 137 10.11 6.36 1.11
N THR A 138 11.02 7.32 1.09
CA THR A 138 12.47 7.05 1.19
C THR A 138 13.06 7.50 2.52
N LYS A 139 12.33 8.28 3.34
CA LYS A 139 12.88 8.83 4.58
C LYS A 139 13.20 7.71 5.56
N LEU A 140 12.24 6.81 5.79
CA LEU A 140 12.42 5.67 6.69
C LEU A 140 13.61 4.79 6.27
N ILE A 141 13.72 4.47 4.98
CA ILE A 141 14.83 3.69 4.41
C ILE A 141 16.15 4.41 4.64
N ASN A 142 16.22 5.71 4.35
CA ASN A 142 17.44 6.51 4.51
C ASN A 142 17.85 6.64 5.99
N THR A 143 16.91 6.89 6.90
CA THR A 143 17.17 6.95 8.34
C THR A 143 17.70 5.63 8.87
N LYS A 144 17.08 4.51 8.49
CA LYS A 144 17.54 3.17 8.89
C LYS A 144 18.88 2.81 8.26
N LYS A 145 19.14 3.24 7.02
CA LYS A 145 20.44 3.08 6.36
C LYS A 145 21.57 3.81 7.11
N GLN A 146 21.30 5.02 7.60
CA GLN A 146 22.25 5.77 8.44
C GLN A 146 22.52 5.06 9.77
N GLN A 147 21.46 4.62 10.47
CA GLN A 147 21.59 3.87 11.73
C GLN A 147 22.44 2.60 11.58
N LEU A 148 22.21 1.80 10.53
CA LEU A 148 22.98 0.60 10.24
C LEU A 148 24.46 0.89 9.94
N GLN A 149 24.76 2.02 9.28
CA GLN A 149 26.14 2.44 9.02
C GLN A 149 26.85 2.86 10.31
N GLU A 150 26.17 3.59 11.19
CA GLU A 150 26.71 4.02 12.49
C GLU A 150 26.96 2.84 13.42
N GLU A 151 26.05 1.86 13.49
CA GLU A 151 26.21 0.63 14.27
C GLU A 151 27.41 -0.20 13.79
N SER A 152 27.63 -0.29 12.47
CA SER A 152 28.77 -1.01 11.90
C SER A 152 30.11 -0.31 12.09
N ALA A 153 30.11 1.01 12.29
CA ALA A 153 31.31 1.81 12.53
C ALA A 153 31.70 1.85 14.02
N ALA A 154 30.77 1.52 14.91
CA ALA A 154 30.97 1.47 16.35
C ALA A 154 31.32 0.05 16.88
N ALA A 155 31.22 -0.98 16.03
CA ALA A 155 31.56 -2.37 16.30
C ALA A 155 32.96 -2.74 15.76
#